data_AF-A0A558GI32-F1
#
_entry.id   AF-A0A558GI32-F1
#
_cell.length_a   1.000
_cell.length_b   1.000
_cell.length_c   1.000
_cell.angle_alpha   90.00
_cell.angle_beta   90.00
_cell.angle_gamma   90.00
#
_symmetry.space_group_name_H-M   'P 1'
#
loop_
_entity.id
_entity.type
_entity.pdbx_description
1 polymer ?
#
loop_
_entity_poly.entity_id
_entity_poly.type
_entity_poly.pdbx_seq_one_letter_code
_entity_poly.pdbx_strand_id
1 'polypeptide(L)'
;MHKAIVVFEVEGGSDKQINGHRKDTMPIVDCIKDAGWHAEVVFYRPEWSEKLFEYVSENFDAYISRVNPGNIPGGEKGYFDLLTKLSDAGLVGMSTPYEMMAYGAKDALVKLNDTDLVPADTAAYYDVESFHKTFPASLSYGERVLKQNRGSTGSGIWRVRLADEKLAESVEPGTALPLDTKIKCTEAVDNHTEERELGEFMDFCDQYIVGDNGMLVDMRFMPRIVEGEIRILLVGPDPVFVVHKKPAEGGDAFSATLFSGAKYTYQKPEEWQELVDM
;
A
#
# COMPACT_ATOMS: atom_id res chain seq x y z
N MET A 1 25.02 17.70 -18.23
CA MET A 1 23.75 17.08 -18.61
C MET A 1 24.04 16.01 -19.64
N HIS A 2 23.90 14.76 -19.23
CA HIS A 2 24.22 13.56 -20.00
C HIS A 2 23.14 13.18 -21.03
N LYS A 3 21.92 13.71 -20.85
CA LYS A 3 20.69 13.29 -21.53
C LYS A 3 20.44 11.79 -21.35
N ALA A 4 20.58 11.32 -20.10
CA ALA A 4 20.55 9.90 -19.75
C ALA A 4 19.73 9.63 -18.48
N ILE A 5 18.86 8.62 -18.52
CA ILE A 5 18.02 8.17 -17.41
C ILE A 5 18.29 6.70 -17.11
N VAL A 6 18.69 6.39 -15.88
CA VAL A 6 18.88 5.00 -15.45
C VAL A 6 17.57 4.43 -14.90
N VAL A 7 17.27 3.17 -15.19
CA VAL A 7 16.14 2.45 -14.59
C VAL A 7 16.69 1.38 -13.64
N PHE A 8 16.41 1.52 -12.34
CA PHE A 8 16.81 0.54 -11.35
C PHE A 8 15.83 -0.63 -11.28
N GLU A 9 16.38 -1.85 -11.27
CA GLU A 9 15.69 -3.12 -11.00
C GLU A 9 16.44 -3.92 -9.91
N VAL A 10 15.83 -5.02 -9.48
CA VAL A 10 16.45 -6.05 -8.63
C VAL A 10 16.16 -7.42 -9.24
N GLU A 11 17.06 -8.38 -9.05
CA GLU A 11 16.81 -9.75 -9.52
C GLU A 11 15.77 -10.48 -8.66
N GLY A 12 14.96 -11.32 -9.30
CA GLY A 12 13.95 -12.12 -8.63
C GLY A 12 12.66 -11.37 -8.29
N GLY A 13 11.73 -12.08 -7.64
CA GLY A 13 10.37 -11.60 -7.38
C GLY A 13 9.33 -12.19 -8.33
N SER A 14 8.08 -12.23 -7.88
CA SER A 14 6.94 -12.72 -8.67
C SER A 14 6.46 -11.73 -9.74
N ASP A 15 7.04 -10.52 -9.79
CA ASP A 15 6.68 -9.45 -10.72
C ASP A 15 7.57 -9.40 -11.98
N LYS A 16 8.56 -10.30 -12.11
CA LYS A 16 9.47 -10.37 -13.26
C LYS A 16 8.96 -11.33 -14.33
N GLN A 17 9.25 -11.02 -15.58
CA GLN A 17 9.02 -11.90 -16.73
C GLN A 17 10.24 -12.79 -16.98
N ILE A 18 10.14 -13.67 -17.99
CA ILE A 18 11.23 -14.59 -18.38
C ILE A 18 12.55 -13.89 -18.76
N ASN A 19 12.50 -12.59 -19.08
CA ASN A 19 13.68 -11.78 -19.38
C ASN A 19 14.31 -11.13 -18.13
N GLY A 20 13.79 -11.41 -16.93
CA GLY A 20 14.29 -10.85 -15.67
C GLY A 20 13.81 -9.44 -15.34
N HIS A 21 12.97 -8.83 -16.19
CA HIS A 21 12.45 -7.47 -15.99
C HIS A 21 10.97 -7.48 -15.62
N ARG A 22 10.50 -6.41 -14.97
CA ARG A 22 9.06 -6.16 -14.90
C ARG A 22 8.49 -5.94 -16.29
N LYS A 23 7.20 -6.26 -16.46
CA LYS A 23 6.49 -6.12 -17.74
C LYS A 23 6.62 -4.71 -18.35
N ASP A 24 6.74 -3.68 -17.52
CA ASP A 24 6.77 -2.27 -17.94
C ASP A 24 8.19 -1.67 -18.04
N THR A 25 9.22 -2.32 -17.50
CA THR A 25 10.60 -1.77 -17.48
C THR A 25 11.14 -1.50 -18.88
N MET A 26 11.14 -2.52 -19.77
CA MET A 26 11.70 -2.35 -21.12
C MET A 26 10.86 -1.39 -21.98
N PRO A 27 9.52 -1.43 -21.96
CA PRO A 27 8.70 -0.39 -22.59
C PRO A 27 9.07 1.03 -22.14
N ILE A 28 9.32 1.26 -20.84
CA ILE A 28 9.78 2.57 -20.33
C ILE A 28 11.14 2.94 -20.94
N VAL A 29 12.11 2.02 -20.90
CA VAL A 29 13.46 2.25 -21.45
C VAL A 29 13.41 2.58 -22.94
N ASP A 30 12.63 1.84 -23.72
CA ASP A 30 12.52 2.02 -25.17
C ASP A 30 11.84 3.35 -25.50
N CYS A 31 10.79 3.74 -24.77
CA CYS A 31 10.17 5.06 -24.94
C CYS A 31 11.12 6.22 -24.61
N ILE A 32 11.98 6.08 -23.59
CA ILE A 32 13.01 7.09 -23.27
C ILE A 32 14.02 7.21 -24.42
N LYS A 33 14.44 6.07 -25.00
CA LYS A 33 15.32 6.03 -26.17
C LYS A 33 14.69 6.66 -27.41
N ASP A 34 13.42 6.39 -27.66
CA ASP A 34 12.67 6.97 -28.78
C ASP A 34 12.51 8.49 -28.62
N ALA A 35 12.43 8.99 -27.38
CA ALA A 35 12.49 10.43 -27.07
C ALA A 35 13.91 11.03 -27.23
N GLY A 36 14.88 10.23 -27.65
CA GLY A 36 16.26 10.62 -27.94
C GLY A 36 17.14 10.77 -26.71
N TRP A 37 16.78 10.15 -25.59
CA TRP A 37 17.60 10.08 -24.37
C TRP A 37 18.29 8.72 -24.28
N HIS A 38 19.45 8.65 -23.65
CA HIS A 38 20.03 7.35 -23.28
C HIS A 38 19.24 6.76 -22.10
N ALA A 39 18.99 5.45 -22.14
CA ALA A 39 18.44 4.73 -21.01
C ALA A 39 18.91 3.28 -20.99
N GLU A 40 19.12 2.78 -19.78
CA GLU A 40 19.45 1.39 -19.53
C GLU A 40 18.95 0.94 -18.17
N VAL A 41 18.91 -0.38 -17.99
CA VAL A 41 18.53 -1.01 -16.73
C VAL A 41 19.78 -1.40 -15.97
N VAL A 42 19.86 -0.99 -14.70
CA VAL A 42 20.90 -1.46 -13.77
C VAL A 42 20.26 -2.20 -12.60
N PHE A 43 20.91 -3.27 -12.15
CA PHE A 43 20.42 -4.08 -11.03
C PHE A 43 21.07 -3.63 -9.73
N TYR A 44 20.24 -3.39 -8.72
CA TYR A 44 20.72 -3.11 -7.37
C TYR A 44 21.09 -4.40 -6.64
N ARG A 45 22.32 -4.42 -6.12
CA ARG A 45 22.74 -5.36 -5.08
C ARG A 45 23.49 -4.59 -3.99
N PRO A 46 23.33 -4.95 -2.69
CA PRO A 46 24.00 -4.27 -1.61
C PRO A 46 25.51 -4.14 -1.80
N GLU A 47 26.17 -5.21 -2.25
CA GLU A 47 27.61 -5.26 -2.50
C GLU A 47 28.09 -4.35 -3.67
N TRP A 48 27.17 -3.86 -4.51
CA TRP A 48 27.47 -2.96 -5.62
C TRP A 48 27.11 -1.51 -5.33
N SER A 49 26.64 -1.17 -4.13
CA SER A 49 26.10 0.17 -3.83
C SER A 49 27.05 1.32 -4.18
N GLU A 50 28.32 1.25 -3.78
CA GLU A 50 29.29 2.31 -4.12
C GLU A 50 29.62 2.34 -5.62
N LYS A 51 29.75 1.18 -6.27
CA LYS A 51 29.99 1.10 -7.72
C LYS A 51 28.80 1.63 -8.52
N LEU A 52 27.58 1.35 -8.08
CA LEU A 52 26.35 1.89 -8.67
C LEU A 52 26.29 3.40 -8.48
N PHE A 53 26.64 3.90 -7.29
CA PHE A 53 26.69 5.34 -7.04
C PHE A 53 27.67 6.04 -8.00
N GLU A 54 28.92 5.58 -8.07
CA GLU A 54 29.94 6.13 -8.97
C GLU A 54 29.47 6.10 -10.43
N TYR A 55 29.09 4.91 -10.91
CA TYR A 55 28.67 4.74 -12.30
C TYR A 55 27.44 5.61 -12.66
N VAL A 56 26.43 5.64 -11.79
CA VAL A 56 25.19 6.36 -12.10
C VAL A 56 25.40 7.87 -12.01
N SER A 57 26.13 8.35 -11.00
CA SER A 57 26.37 9.79 -10.83
C SER A 57 27.27 10.40 -11.91
N GLU A 58 28.17 9.61 -12.51
CA GLU A 58 29.05 10.08 -13.58
C GLU A 58 28.39 10.05 -14.98
N ASN A 59 27.31 9.29 -15.17
CA ASN A 59 26.79 8.98 -16.51
C ASN A 59 25.31 9.36 -16.73
N PHE A 60 24.55 9.66 -15.68
CA PHE A 60 23.10 9.89 -15.76
C PHE A 60 22.68 11.19 -15.09
N ASP A 61 21.58 11.77 -15.56
CA ASP A 61 20.98 12.97 -14.97
C ASP A 61 19.77 12.64 -14.07
N ALA A 62 19.19 11.46 -14.24
CA ALA A 62 17.96 11.07 -13.58
C ALA A 62 17.87 9.55 -13.37
N TYR A 63 17.01 9.14 -12.45
CA TYR A 63 16.72 7.73 -12.20
C TYR A 63 15.22 7.43 -12.07
N ILE A 64 14.84 6.23 -12.48
CA ILE A 64 13.52 5.64 -12.23
C ILE A 64 13.72 4.37 -11.40
N SER A 65 13.06 4.28 -10.26
CA SER A 65 13.02 3.02 -9.52
C SER A 65 11.85 2.15 -10.00
N ARG A 66 12.17 0.97 -10.53
CA ARG A 66 11.19 -0.08 -10.86
C ARG A 66 11.36 -1.28 -9.93
N VAL A 67 11.62 -1.01 -8.66
CA VAL A 67 11.90 -2.03 -7.64
C VAL A 67 10.68 -2.20 -6.73
N ASN A 68 10.24 -3.43 -6.54
CA ASN A 68 9.26 -3.73 -5.48
C ASN A 68 10.02 -3.77 -4.14
N PRO A 69 9.65 -2.96 -3.13
CA PRO A 69 10.44 -2.84 -1.91
C PRO A 69 10.66 -4.17 -1.16
N GLY A 70 9.66 -5.05 -1.16
CA GLY A 70 9.76 -6.40 -0.55
C GLY A 70 10.71 -7.37 -1.26
N ASN A 71 11.20 -7.03 -2.46
CA ASN A 71 12.14 -7.85 -3.22
C ASN A 71 13.59 -7.33 -3.12
N ILE A 72 13.85 -6.27 -2.35
CA ILE A 72 15.19 -5.68 -2.23
C ILE A 72 16.08 -6.60 -1.39
N PRO A 73 17.22 -7.08 -1.94
CA PRO A 73 18.15 -7.90 -1.18
C PRO A 73 18.70 -7.13 0.03
N GLY A 74 18.60 -7.71 1.23
CA GLY A 74 19.04 -7.05 2.46
C GLY A 74 18.09 -5.97 3.01
N GLY A 75 16.91 -5.79 2.39
CA GLY A 75 15.90 -4.82 2.79
C GLY A 75 16.10 -3.41 2.21
N GLU A 76 15.11 -2.55 2.40
CA GLU A 76 14.99 -1.25 1.71
C GLU A 76 16.06 -0.23 2.08
N LYS A 77 16.63 -0.33 3.30
CA LYS A 77 17.52 0.71 3.86
C LYS A 77 18.69 1.02 2.94
N GLY A 78 19.45 0.00 2.52
CA GLY A 78 20.64 0.21 1.68
C GLY A 78 20.31 0.77 0.31
N TYR A 79 19.14 0.42 -0.24
CA TYR A 79 18.67 0.92 -1.52
C TYR A 79 18.26 2.40 -1.42
N PHE A 80 17.54 2.78 -0.36
CA PHE A 80 17.18 4.18 -0.11
C PHE A 80 18.40 5.04 0.22
N ASP A 81 19.40 4.49 0.91
CA ASP A 81 20.69 5.17 1.14
C ASP A 81 21.37 5.49 -0.21
N LEU A 82 21.40 4.54 -1.17
CA LEU A 82 21.91 4.77 -2.53
C LEU A 82 21.13 5.86 -3.28
N LEU A 83 19.80 5.77 -3.32
CA LEU A 83 18.96 6.75 -4.01
C LEU A 83 19.09 8.16 -3.39
N THR A 84 19.28 8.23 -2.07
CA THR A 84 19.53 9.50 -1.36
C THR A 84 20.86 10.10 -1.82
N LYS A 85 21.94 9.30 -1.81
CA LYS A 85 23.26 9.75 -2.31
C LYS A 85 23.19 10.27 -3.75
N LEU A 86 22.46 9.58 -4.64
CA LEU A 86 22.28 10.01 -6.03
C LEU A 86 21.52 11.34 -6.15
N SER A 87 20.49 11.52 -5.31
CA SER A 87 19.72 12.77 -5.28
C SER A 87 20.59 13.92 -4.75
N ASP A 88 21.40 13.68 -3.71
CA ASP A 88 22.37 14.64 -3.17
C ASP A 88 23.48 14.99 -4.19
N ALA A 89 23.82 14.06 -5.08
CA ALA A 89 24.73 14.29 -6.21
C ALA A 89 24.08 15.06 -7.38
N GLY A 90 22.79 15.42 -7.26
CA GLY A 90 22.07 16.27 -8.21
C GLY A 90 21.23 15.52 -9.25
N LEU A 91 21.06 14.21 -9.12
CA LEU A 91 20.21 13.45 -10.03
C LEU A 91 18.73 13.67 -9.69
N VAL A 92 17.90 13.76 -10.73
CA VAL A 92 16.45 13.85 -10.59
C VAL A 92 15.85 12.44 -10.44
N GLY A 93 15.28 12.13 -9.28
CA GLY A 93 14.50 10.91 -9.09
C GLY A 93 13.07 11.07 -9.58
N MET A 94 12.53 10.10 -10.34
CA MET A 94 11.08 10.06 -10.63
C MET A 94 10.26 9.93 -9.34
N SER A 95 10.79 9.21 -8.36
CA SER A 95 10.31 9.24 -6.98
C SER A 95 11.54 9.22 -6.09
N THR A 96 11.64 10.21 -5.22
CA THR A 96 12.71 10.33 -4.23
C THR A 96 12.46 9.34 -3.07
N PRO A 97 13.49 8.93 -2.32
CA PRO A 97 13.32 8.09 -1.14
C PRO A 97 12.35 8.68 -0.12
N TYR A 98 12.36 10.01 0.03
CA TYR A 98 11.42 10.71 0.89
C TYR A 98 9.97 10.47 0.46
N GLU A 99 9.65 10.66 -0.82
CA GLU A 99 8.31 10.41 -1.35
C GLU A 99 7.91 8.94 -1.22
N MET A 100 8.82 8.02 -1.55
CA MET A 100 8.58 6.58 -1.42
C MET A 100 8.20 6.19 0.02
N MET A 101 8.89 6.74 1.02
CA MET A 101 8.58 6.50 2.43
C MET A 101 7.28 7.20 2.86
N ALA A 102 7.08 8.45 2.45
CA ALA A 102 5.92 9.26 2.84
C ALA A 102 4.60 8.66 2.31
N TYR A 103 4.58 8.20 1.06
CA TYR A 103 3.41 7.57 0.44
C TYR A 103 3.31 6.06 0.72
N GLY A 104 4.41 5.41 1.14
CA GLY A 104 4.42 3.99 1.48
C GLY A 104 3.86 3.68 2.87
N ALA A 105 3.91 4.64 3.79
CA ALA A 105 3.36 4.50 5.14
C ALA A 105 1.82 4.53 5.13
N LYS A 106 1.17 3.62 5.86
CA LYS A 106 -0.30 3.57 5.89
C LYS A 106 -0.94 4.74 6.62
N ASP A 107 -0.19 5.46 7.48
CA ASP A 107 -0.67 6.71 8.08
C ASP A 107 -0.90 7.85 7.08
N ALA A 108 -0.47 7.68 5.82
CA ALA A 108 -0.86 8.58 4.73
C ALA A 108 -2.38 8.69 4.62
N LEU A 109 -3.14 7.65 4.97
CA LEU A 109 -4.61 7.69 5.03
C LEU A 109 -5.11 8.71 6.05
N VAL A 110 -4.49 8.80 7.22
CA VAL A 110 -4.89 9.74 8.29
C VAL A 110 -4.61 11.18 7.87
N LYS A 111 -3.55 11.40 7.10
CA LYS A 111 -3.21 12.73 6.54
C LYS A 111 -4.24 13.22 5.51
N LEU A 112 -5.17 12.37 5.07
CA LEU A 112 -6.23 12.68 4.13
C LEU A 112 -7.62 12.84 4.78
N ASN A 113 -7.72 12.83 6.11
CA ASN A 113 -9.00 12.92 6.84
C ASN A 113 -9.80 14.20 6.55
N ASP A 114 -9.12 15.28 6.14
CA ASP A 114 -9.74 16.55 5.79
C ASP A 114 -10.20 16.60 4.32
N THR A 115 -10.19 15.45 3.62
CA THR A 115 -10.61 15.31 2.22
C THR A 115 -11.74 14.28 2.09
N ASP A 116 -12.45 14.30 0.97
CA ASP A 116 -13.50 13.30 0.70
C ASP A 116 -12.95 11.91 0.32
N LEU A 117 -11.62 11.76 0.25
CA LEU A 117 -10.96 10.50 -0.16
C LEU A 117 -10.93 9.45 0.96
N VAL A 118 -11.00 9.87 2.22
CA VAL A 118 -10.87 9.00 3.39
C VAL A 118 -11.89 9.43 4.45
N PRO A 119 -12.59 8.50 5.14
CA PRO A 119 -13.46 8.85 6.25
C PRO A 119 -12.72 9.66 7.32
N ALA A 120 -13.30 10.78 7.74
CA ALA A 120 -12.70 11.70 8.70
C ALA A 120 -12.39 11.06 10.08
N ASP A 121 -13.02 9.93 10.40
CA ASP A 121 -12.79 9.13 11.61
C ASP A 121 -11.72 8.03 11.43
N THR A 122 -10.81 8.19 10.46
CA THR A 122 -9.65 7.32 10.29
C THR A 122 -8.53 7.74 11.25
N ALA A 123 -7.96 6.80 11.99
CA ALA A 123 -6.93 7.05 12.98
C ALA A 123 -5.71 6.14 12.77
N ALA A 124 -4.56 6.54 13.30
CA ALA A 124 -3.38 5.68 13.41
C ALA A 124 -2.97 5.61 14.89
N TYR A 125 -2.73 4.39 15.35
CA TYR A 125 -2.19 4.10 16.67
C TYR A 125 -0.70 3.80 16.54
N TYR A 126 0.12 4.55 17.27
CA TYR A 126 1.58 4.41 17.31
C TYR A 126 2.07 3.75 18.60
N ASP A 127 1.15 3.50 19.54
CA ASP A 127 1.42 2.84 20.80
C ASP A 127 0.23 1.96 21.20
N VAL A 128 0.51 0.91 21.95
CA VAL A 128 -0.47 -0.09 22.39
C VAL A 128 -1.52 0.54 23.31
N GLU A 129 -1.12 1.46 24.20
CA GLU A 129 -2.04 2.08 25.17
C GLU A 129 -3.14 2.88 24.47
N SER A 130 -2.79 3.70 23.47
CA SER A 130 -3.75 4.51 22.71
C SER A 130 -4.71 3.65 21.89
N PHE A 131 -4.21 2.57 21.27
CA PHE A 131 -5.05 1.59 20.59
C PHE A 131 -6.04 0.95 21.57
N HIS A 132 -5.53 0.43 22.69
CA HIS A 132 -6.34 -0.29 23.67
C HIS A 132 -7.43 0.57 24.31
N LYS A 133 -7.13 1.85 24.51
CA LYS A 133 -8.06 2.83 25.06
C LYS A 133 -9.16 3.23 24.07
N THR A 134 -8.82 3.35 22.78
CA THR A 134 -9.67 4.05 21.80
C THR A 134 -10.47 3.11 20.92
N PHE A 135 -9.90 1.98 20.51
CA PHE A 135 -10.54 1.07 19.58
C PHE A 135 -11.89 0.51 20.05
N PRO A 136 -12.11 0.17 21.34
CA PRO A 136 -13.42 -0.28 21.82
C PRO A 136 -14.54 0.73 21.57
N ALA A 137 -14.24 2.04 21.67
CA ALA A 137 -15.21 3.08 21.33
C ALA A 137 -15.30 3.31 19.82
N SER A 138 -14.20 3.19 19.07
CA SER A 138 -14.22 3.30 17.60
C SER A 138 -15.12 2.23 16.96
N LEU A 139 -15.01 0.98 17.40
CA LEU A 139 -15.82 -0.15 16.91
C LEU A 139 -17.32 -0.01 17.23
N SER A 140 -17.70 0.82 18.19
CA SER A 140 -19.11 1.10 18.49
C SER A 140 -19.82 1.92 17.39
N TYR A 141 -19.06 2.60 16.52
CA TYR A 141 -19.62 3.32 15.36
C TYR A 141 -19.98 2.40 14.19
N GLY A 142 -19.73 1.10 14.32
CA GLY A 142 -19.96 0.09 13.29
C GLY A 142 -18.67 -0.62 12.90
N GLU A 143 -18.69 -1.29 11.76
CA GLU A 143 -17.56 -2.12 11.34
C GLU A 143 -16.30 -1.28 11.02
N ARG A 144 -15.15 -1.80 11.43
CA ARG A 144 -13.84 -1.17 11.25
C ARG A 144 -12.93 -2.04 10.40
N VAL A 145 -11.94 -1.42 9.77
CA VAL A 145 -10.83 -2.08 9.07
C VAL A 145 -9.54 -1.65 9.74
N LEU A 146 -8.88 -2.58 10.42
CA LEU A 146 -7.55 -2.39 10.97
C LEU A 146 -6.49 -2.76 9.95
N LYS A 147 -5.43 -1.95 9.80
CA LYS A 147 -4.36 -2.16 8.81
C LYS A 147 -2.99 -1.96 9.44
N GLN A 148 -2.18 -3.01 9.52
CA GLN A 148 -0.77 -2.89 9.91
C GLN A 148 0.01 -2.06 8.90
N ASN A 149 1.06 -1.34 9.31
CA ASN A 149 1.87 -0.54 8.39
C ASN A 149 2.53 -1.36 7.28
N ARG A 150 3.21 -2.44 7.67
CA ARG A 150 4.03 -3.27 6.78
C ARG A 150 3.29 -4.57 6.48
N GLY A 151 2.65 -4.62 5.32
CA GLY A 151 1.95 -5.81 4.85
C GLY A 151 1.65 -5.69 3.37
N SER A 152 1.86 -6.77 2.64
CA SER A 152 1.49 -6.85 1.23
C SER A 152 0.28 -7.77 1.07
N THR A 153 -0.41 -7.63 -0.07
CA THR A 153 -1.46 -8.56 -0.51
C THR A 153 -2.53 -8.88 0.54
N GLY A 154 -2.91 -7.91 1.38
CA GLY A 154 -3.98 -8.08 2.38
C GLY A 154 -3.54 -8.59 3.75
N SER A 155 -2.26 -8.93 3.95
CA SER A 155 -1.75 -9.37 5.26
C SER A 155 -1.82 -8.26 6.30
N GLY A 156 -2.34 -8.59 7.49
CA GLY A 156 -2.61 -7.70 8.61
C GLY A 156 -3.60 -6.59 8.26
N ILE A 157 -4.56 -6.89 7.37
CA ILE A 157 -5.72 -6.06 7.10
C ILE A 157 -6.95 -6.82 7.56
N TRP A 158 -7.59 -6.34 8.63
CA TRP A 158 -8.66 -7.03 9.33
C TRP A 158 -9.94 -6.22 9.25
N ARG A 159 -11.02 -6.80 8.71
CA ARG A 159 -12.38 -6.30 8.92
C ARG A 159 -12.86 -6.81 10.27
N VAL A 160 -13.25 -5.90 11.15
CA VAL A 160 -13.66 -6.17 12.53
C VAL A 160 -15.09 -5.67 12.72
N ARG A 161 -15.95 -6.53 13.24
CA ARG A 161 -17.35 -6.19 13.55
C ARG A 161 -17.84 -6.98 14.76
N LEU A 162 -18.90 -6.51 15.40
CA LEU A 162 -19.57 -7.29 16.45
C LEU A 162 -20.14 -8.59 15.87
N ALA A 163 -20.01 -9.68 16.62
CA ALA A 163 -20.51 -10.99 16.19
C ALA A 163 -22.05 -11.07 16.28
N ASP A 164 -22.65 -10.36 17.24
CA ASP A 164 -24.10 -10.23 17.41
C ASP A 164 -24.62 -8.97 16.69
N GLU A 165 -25.39 -9.18 15.63
CA GLU A 165 -26.00 -8.11 14.83
C GLU A 165 -26.98 -7.24 15.64
N LYS A 166 -27.72 -7.83 16.58
CA LYS A 166 -28.66 -7.07 17.41
C LYS A 166 -27.93 -6.17 18.38
N LEU A 167 -26.80 -6.64 18.91
CA LEU A 167 -25.93 -5.80 19.72
C LEU A 167 -25.40 -4.64 18.88
N ALA A 168 -24.91 -4.90 17.66
CA ALA A 168 -24.44 -3.87 16.74
C ALA A 168 -25.46 -2.78 16.44
N GLU A 169 -26.74 -3.15 16.29
CA GLU A 169 -27.83 -2.19 16.05
C GLU A 169 -28.21 -1.36 17.29
N SER A 170 -27.93 -1.87 18.50
CA SER A 170 -28.37 -1.27 19.77
C SER A 170 -27.30 -0.48 20.50
N VAL A 171 -26.02 -0.69 20.17
CA VAL A 171 -24.90 0.04 20.78
C VAL A 171 -24.96 1.51 20.41
N GLU A 172 -24.87 2.38 21.42
CA GLU A 172 -24.76 3.82 21.22
C GLU A 172 -23.33 4.17 20.73
N PRO A 173 -23.18 4.80 19.54
CA PRO A 173 -21.87 5.17 19.01
C PRO A 173 -21.08 6.07 19.96
N GLY A 174 -19.80 5.76 20.15
CA GLY A 174 -18.91 6.39 21.13
C GLY A 174 -18.84 5.67 22.48
N THR A 175 -19.69 4.66 22.72
CA THR A 175 -19.63 3.86 23.94
C THR A 175 -18.53 2.80 23.83
N ALA A 176 -17.58 2.82 24.77
CA ALA A 176 -16.55 1.80 24.82
C ALA A 176 -17.15 0.41 25.06
N LEU A 177 -16.89 -0.52 24.14
CA LEU A 177 -17.35 -1.90 24.23
C LEU A 177 -16.59 -2.67 25.32
N PRO A 178 -17.24 -3.58 26.07
CA PRO A 178 -16.55 -4.50 26.99
C PRO A 178 -15.51 -5.38 26.27
N LEU A 179 -14.40 -5.70 26.93
CA LEU A 179 -13.31 -6.47 26.31
C LEU A 179 -13.68 -7.94 26.02
N ASP A 180 -14.69 -8.48 26.71
CA ASP A 180 -15.24 -9.82 26.48
C ASP A 180 -16.31 -9.83 25.36
N THR A 181 -16.57 -8.69 24.72
CA THR A 181 -17.50 -8.59 23.58
C THR A 181 -17.03 -9.51 22.45
N LYS A 182 -17.94 -10.36 21.96
CA LYS A 182 -17.68 -11.24 20.83
C LYS A 182 -17.65 -10.46 19.52
N ILE A 183 -16.58 -10.64 18.76
CA ILE A 183 -16.34 -9.98 17.48
C ILE A 183 -16.01 -11.01 16.39
N LYS A 184 -16.29 -10.64 15.14
CA LYS A 184 -15.85 -11.34 13.93
C LYS A 184 -14.72 -10.55 13.29
N CYS A 185 -13.58 -11.21 13.08
CA CYS A 185 -12.40 -10.65 12.45
C CYS A 185 -12.12 -11.40 11.15
N THR A 186 -12.17 -10.71 10.01
CA THR A 186 -11.87 -11.32 8.69
C THR A 186 -10.60 -10.72 8.13
N GLU A 187 -9.58 -11.54 7.84
CA GLU A 187 -8.32 -11.06 7.26
C GLU A 187 -8.40 -10.98 5.73
N ALA A 188 -7.94 -9.89 5.13
CA ALA A 188 -7.97 -9.72 3.68
C ALA A 188 -6.99 -10.62 2.91
N VAL A 189 -6.03 -11.25 3.57
CA VAL A 189 -5.01 -12.07 2.89
C VAL A 189 -5.63 -13.26 2.14
N ASP A 190 -6.63 -13.90 2.74
CA ASP A 190 -7.32 -15.07 2.20
C ASP A 190 -8.84 -15.10 2.53
N ASN A 191 -9.37 -14.04 3.15
CA ASN A 191 -10.74 -13.91 3.64
C ASN A 191 -11.15 -14.96 4.70
N HIS A 192 -10.21 -15.55 5.44
CA HIS A 192 -10.60 -16.35 6.60
C HIS A 192 -11.24 -15.46 7.67
N THR A 193 -12.18 -16.03 8.43
CA THR A 193 -12.88 -15.33 9.52
C THR A 193 -12.66 -16.06 10.84
N GLU A 194 -12.35 -15.28 11.87
CA GLU A 194 -12.18 -15.72 13.25
C GLU A 194 -13.27 -15.10 14.13
N GLU A 195 -13.81 -15.86 15.08
CA GLU A 195 -14.61 -15.32 16.19
C GLU A 195 -13.76 -15.20 17.43
N ARG A 196 -13.66 -13.97 17.97
CA ARG A 196 -12.74 -13.63 19.06
C ARG A 196 -13.41 -12.76 20.11
N GLU A 197 -12.74 -12.60 21.25
CA GLU A 197 -13.07 -11.54 22.21
C GLU A 197 -12.30 -10.27 21.85
N LEU A 198 -12.94 -9.12 22.05
CA LEU A 198 -12.38 -7.82 21.68
C LEU A 198 -10.99 -7.60 22.28
N GLY A 199 -10.83 -7.81 23.58
CA GLY A 199 -9.53 -7.62 24.27
C GLY A 199 -8.45 -8.56 23.74
N GLU A 200 -8.80 -9.83 23.51
CA GLU A 200 -7.86 -10.85 23.03
C GLU A 200 -7.40 -10.58 21.59
N PHE A 201 -8.29 -10.07 20.73
CA PHE A 201 -7.91 -9.61 19.40
C PHE A 201 -7.04 -8.35 19.43
N MET A 202 -7.28 -7.45 20.39
CA MET A 202 -6.46 -6.25 20.58
C MET A 202 -5.05 -6.61 21.03
N ASP A 203 -4.90 -7.51 22.00
CA ASP A 203 -3.59 -8.06 22.41
C ASP A 203 -2.85 -8.68 21.21
N PHE A 204 -3.56 -9.40 20.34
CA PHE A 204 -2.99 -9.93 19.11
C PHE A 204 -2.50 -8.83 18.16
N CYS A 205 -3.23 -7.71 18.07
CA CYS A 205 -2.87 -6.60 17.19
C CYS A 205 -1.65 -5.79 17.69
N ASP A 206 -1.24 -5.92 18.96
CA ASP A 206 -0.05 -5.25 19.50
C ASP A 206 1.22 -5.54 18.69
N GLN A 207 1.31 -6.74 18.10
CA GLN A 207 2.42 -7.12 17.22
C GLN A 207 2.60 -6.20 16.01
N TYR A 208 1.54 -5.52 15.57
CA TYR A 208 1.57 -4.59 14.43
C TYR A 208 2.06 -3.19 14.83
N ILE A 209 2.02 -2.88 16.13
CA ILE A 209 2.40 -1.59 16.71
C ILE A 209 3.82 -1.66 17.30
N VAL A 210 4.19 -2.79 17.89
CA VAL A 210 5.51 -2.96 18.51
C VAL A 210 6.59 -3.21 17.46
N GLY A 211 7.63 -2.38 17.46
CA GLY A 211 8.83 -2.55 16.62
C GLY A 211 9.05 -1.41 15.63
N ASP A 212 10.03 -1.58 14.75
CA ASP A 212 10.45 -0.53 13.82
C ASP A 212 9.34 -0.19 12.81
N ASN A 213 8.90 1.07 12.83
CA ASN A 213 7.78 1.58 12.02
C ASN A 213 6.44 0.88 12.30
N GLY A 214 6.28 0.31 13.50
CA GLY A 214 5.01 -0.24 13.95
C GLY A 214 3.93 0.84 14.07
N MET A 215 2.77 0.55 13.50
CA MET A 215 1.55 1.33 13.64
C MET A 215 0.36 0.51 13.17
N LEU A 216 -0.82 0.86 13.66
CA LEU A 216 -2.08 0.26 13.24
C LEU A 216 -3.05 1.36 12.82
N VAL A 217 -3.46 1.34 11.56
CA VAL A 217 -4.50 2.25 11.06
C VAL A 217 -5.86 1.64 11.33
N ASP A 218 -6.77 2.44 11.88
CA ASP A 218 -8.18 2.13 12.09
C ASP A 218 -9.04 3.01 11.18
N MET A 219 -9.82 2.39 10.30
CA MET A 219 -10.64 3.06 9.31
C MET A 219 -12.04 2.46 9.32
N ARG A 220 -13.08 3.23 9.00
CA ARG A 220 -14.42 2.69 8.79
C ARG A 220 -14.43 1.67 7.65
N PHE A 221 -15.17 0.57 7.82
CA PHE A 221 -15.44 -0.34 6.71
C PHE A 221 -16.32 0.35 5.66
N MET A 222 -15.97 0.17 4.37
CA MET A 222 -16.70 0.75 3.25
C MET A 222 -17.51 -0.35 2.56
N PRO A 223 -18.83 -0.48 2.82
CA PRO A 223 -19.62 -1.64 2.37
C PRO A 223 -19.69 -1.80 0.85
N ARG A 224 -19.53 -0.71 0.10
CA ARG A 224 -19.48 -0.70 -1.37
C ARG A 224 -18.26 -1.41 -1.94
N ILE A 225 -17.30 -1.87 -1.13
CA ILE A 225 -16.16 -2.67 -1.61
C ILE A 225 -16.58 -3.92 -2.38
N VAL A 226 -17.79 -4.45 -2.13
CA VAL A 226 -18.39 -5.56 -2.89
C VAL A 226 -18.69 -5.20 -4.35
N GLU A 227 -18.88 -3.92 -4.66
CA GLU A 227 -18.98 -3.39 -6.02
C GLU A 227 -17.60 -3.39 -6.70
N GLY A 228 -16.53 -3.28 -5.91
CA GLY A 228 -15.13 -3.33 -6.31
C GLY A 228 -14.36 -2.05 -6.00
N GLU A 229 -13.04 -2.17 -5.94
CA GLU A 229 -12.10 -1.06 -5.88
C GLU A 229 -11.78 -0.58 -7.29
N ILE A 230 -11.78 0.74 -7.51
CA ILE A 230 -11.31 1.36 -8.75
C ILE A 230 -9.91 1.91 -8.52
N ARG A 231 -8.94 1.41 -9.28
CA ARG A 231 -7.58 1.93 -9.31
C ARG A 231 -7.38 2.74 -10.58
N ILE A 232 -7.14 4.02 -10.41
CA ILE A 232 -6.77 4.93 -11.50
C ILE A 232 -5.25 5.04 -11.54
N LEU A 233 -4.66 4.82 -12.71
CA LEU A 233 -3.24 5.03 -12.95
C LEU A 233 -3.10 6.36 -13.69
N LEU A 234 -2.24 7.22 -13.15
CA LEU A 234 -1.95 8.54 -13.71
C LEU A 234 -0.52 8.58 -14.23
N VAL A 235 -0.31 9.36 -15.30
CA VAL A 235 0.99 9.84 -15.74
C VAL A 235 0.95 11.36 -15.64
N GLY A 236 1.67 11.92 -14.67
CA GLY A 236 1.47 13.32 -14.30
C GLY A 236 0.02 13.54 -13.82
N PRO A 237 -0.69 14.57 -14.31
CA PRO A 237 -2.09 14.81 -13.96
C PRO A 237 -3.08 13.95 -14.77
N ASP A 238 -2.61 13.22 -15.78
CA ASP A 238 -3.50 12.58 -16.77
C ASP A 238 -3.80 11.12 -16.42
N PRO A 239 -5.08 10.73 -16.24
CA PRO A 239 -5.46 9.33 -16.09
C PRO A 239 -5.23 8.58 -17.39
N VAL A 240 -4.46 7.49 -17.34
CA VAL A 240 -4.10 6.69 -18.52
C VAL A 240 -4.74 5.31 -18.52
N PHE A 241 -5.17 4.83 -17.36
CA PHE A 241 -5.65 3.46 -17.22
C PHE A 241 -6.50 3.28 -15.97
N VAL A 242 -7.58 2.52 -16.07
CA VAL A 242 -8.44 2.18 -14.94
C VAL A 242 -8.46 0.67 -14.74
N VAL A 243 -8.28 0.23 -13.49
CA VAL A 243 -8.41 -1.18 -13.11
C VAL A 243 -9.55 -1.30 -12.11
N HIS A 244 -10.61 -1.98 -12.51
CA HIS A 244 -11.68 -2.37 -11.61
C HIS A 244 -11.36 -3.72 -10.98
N LYS A 245 -11.25 -3.75 -9.66
CA LYS A 245 -10.92 -4.94 -8.89
C LYS A 245 -12.11 -5.34 -8.04
N LYS A 246 -12.82 -6.37 -8.47
CA LYS A 246 -13.98 -6.87 -7.75
C LYS A 246 -13.57 -8.03 -6.84
N PRO A 247 -13.81 -7.96 -5.51
CA PRO A 247 -13.60 -9.10 -4.61
C PRO A 247 -14.29 -10.37 -5.06
N ALA A 248 -13.85 -11.51 -4.53
CA ALA A 248 -14.54 -12.78 -4.73
C ALA A 248 -16.01 -12.70 -4.26
N GLU A 249 -16.91 -13.41 -4.92
CA GLU A 249 -18.32 -13.46 -4.54
C GLU A 249 -18.54 -14.35 -3.31
N GLY A 250 -19.39 -13.88 -2.39
CA GLY A 250 -19.90 -14.67 -1.26
C GLY A 250 -19.24 -14.38 0.09
N GLY A 251 -19.99 -14.66 1.16
CA GLY A 251 -19.52 -14.57 2.54
C GLY A 251 -19.07 -13.18 2.95
N ASP A 252 -17.97 -13.14 3.72
CA ASP A 252 -17.37 -11.93 4.27
C ASP A 252 -16.21 -11.38 3.43
N ALA A 253 -16.04 -11.89 2.21
CA ALA A 253 -14.97 -11.51 1.32
C ALA A 253 -15.05 -10.01 0.98
N PHE A 254 -13.98 -9.29 1.31
CA PHE A 254 -13.82 -7.86 1.01
C PHE A 254 -12.49 -7.54 0.35
N SER A 255 -11.59 -8.52 0.28
CA SER A 255 -10.27 -8.34 -0.30
C SER A 255 -10.33 -8.23 -1.82
N ALA A 256 -9.81 -7.13 -2.35
CA ALA A 256 -9.72 -6.86 -3.79
C ALA A 256 -8.37 -7.32 -4.40
N THR A 257 -7.73 -8.35 -3.82
CA THR A 257 -6.44 -8.87 -4.31
C THR A 257 -6.63 -10.11 -5.19
N LEU A 258 -5.78 -10.30 -6.20
CA LEU A 258 -5.84 -11.51 -7.04
C LEU A 258 -5.64 -12.80 -6.22
N PHE A 259 -4.81 -12.75 -5.19
CA PHE A 259 -4.50 -13.91 -4.34
C PHE A 259 -5.71 -14.38 -3.52
N SER A 260 -6.59 -13.46 -3.16
CA SER A 260 -7.84 -13.73 -2.45
C SER A 260 -9.03 -14.00 -3.38
N GLY A 261 -8.78 -14.19 -4.68
CA GLY A 261 -9.79 -14.55 -5.68
C GLY A 261 -10.51 -13.38 -6.35
N ALA A 262 -10.02 -12.14 -6.19
CA ALA A 262 -10.60 -10.98 -6.87
C ALA A 262 -10.44 -11.08 -8.41
N LYS A 263 -11.41 -10.51 -9.13
CA LYS A 263 -11.39 -10.39 -10.59
C LYS A 263 -10.99 -8.98 -10.98
N TYR A 264 -10.00 -8.86 -11.88
CA TYR A 264 -9.52 -7.58 -12.37
C TYR A 264 -10.00 -7.37 -13.80
N THR A 265 -10.63 -6.23 -14.04
CA THR A 265 -11.00 -5.75 -15.36
C THR A 265 -10.17 -4.52 -15.69
N TYR A 266 -9.62 -4.49 -16.89
CA TYR A 266 -8.79 -3.40 -17.37
C TYR A 266 -9.60 -2.55 -18.35
N GLN A 267 -9.75 -1.28 -18.03
CA GLN A 267 -10.67 -0.37 -18.72
C GLN A 267 -9.97 0.93 -19.05
N LYS A 268 -10.54 1.66 -20.00
CA LYS A 268 -10.02 2.97 -20.36
C LYS A 268 -10.63 4.07 -19.47
N PRO A 269 -9.91 5.20 -19.28
CA PRO A 269 -10.45 6.34 -18.53
C PRO A 269 -11.80 6.85 -19.05
N GLU A 270 -12.06 6.78 -20.37
CA GLU A 270 -13.33 7.29 -20.95
C GLU A 270 -14.56 6.46 -20.53
N GLU A 271 -14.36 5.22 -20.07
CA GLU A 271 -15.43 4.39 -19.48
C GLU A 271 -15.81 4.85 -18.06
N TRP A 272 -14.99 5.73 -17.44
CA TRP A 272 -15.10 6.21 -16.06
C TRP A 272 -15.05 7.74 -15.99
N GLN A 273 -15.53 8.43 -17.03
CA GLN A 273 -15.36 9.88 -17.20
C GLN A 273 -15.78 10.70 -15.97
N GLU A 274 -16.92 10.39 -15.34
CA GLU A 274 -17.39 11.08 -14.14
C GLU A 274 -16.38 11.01 -12.99
N LEU A 275 -15.75 9.84 -12.78
CA LEU A 275 -14.74 9.65 -11.75
C LEU A 275 -13.40 10.30 -12.12
N VAL A 276 -13.07 10.31 -13.41
CA VAL A 276 -11.82 10.87 -13.96
C VAL A 276 -11.83 12.40 -13.96
N ASP A 277 -13.01 13.03 -14.03
CA ASP A 277 -13.19 14.48 -14.04
C ASP A 277 -13.34 15.13 -12.64
N MET A 278 -13.42 14.32 -11.57
CA MET A 278 -13.51 14.79 -10.18
C MET A 278 -12.20 15.42 -9.68
#